data_AF-A0A655VD22-F1
#
_entry.id   AF-A0A655VD22-F1
#
_cell.length_a   1.000
_cell.length_b   1.000
_cell.length_c   1.000
_cell.angle_alpha   90.00
_cell.angle_beta   90.00
_cell.angle_gamma   90.00
#
_symmetry.space_group_name_H-M   'P 1'
#
loop_
_entity.id
_entity.type
_entity.pdbx_description
1 polymer ?
#
loop_
_entity_poly.entity_id
_entity_poly.type
_entity_poly.pdbx_seq_one_letter_code
_entity_poly.pdbx_strand_id
1 'polypeptide(L)'
;MECKPDNWRVYVPVRLTITIPLITAATPLSRGQMISAQDVTLSMVDLLRFRRQGFSTPENVIGAKIKKNIRVGDVIEQNDVCIVCRNESVVIRAGKSGMSITTKGTAMSDGVVGEQIKVKNDKSNRIIDAQVSGVGEVTVAF
;
A
#
# COMPACT_ATOMS: atom_id res chain seq x y z
N MET A 1 58.70 29.04 3.78
CA MET A 1 57.52 29.65 4.42
C MET A 1 56.32 28.84 3.98
N GLU A 2 55.76 28.03 4.88
CA GLU A 2 54.52 27.27 4.64
C GLU A 2 53.33 28.07 5.15
N CYS A 3 52.29 28.23 4.32
CA CYS A 3 51.02 28.86 4.73
C CYS A 3 50.12 27.81 5.41
N LYS A 4 49.71 28.08 6.65
CA LYS A 4 48.68 27.28 7.35
C LYS A 4 47.30 27.56 6.74
N PRO A 5 46.48 26.53 6.46
CA PRO A 5 45.13 26.73 5.98
C PRO A 5 44.26 27.34 7.08
N ASP A 6 43.51 28.37 6.72
CA ASP A 6 42.66 29.13 7.62
C ASP A 6 41.39 28.31 7.94
N ASN A 7 41.10 28.08 9.22
CA ASN A 7 40.11 27.09 9.69
C ASN A 7 38.68 27.65 9.76
N TRP A 8 38.29 28.50 8.82
CA TRP A 8 36.96 29.10 8.80
C TRP A 8 35.92 28.12 8.26
N ARG A 9 34.72 28.14 8.86
CA ARG A 9 33.58 27.29 8.45
C ARG A 9 32.40 28.17 8.08
N VAL A 10 31.79 27.90 6.93
CA VAL A 10 30.54 28.53 6.49
C VAL A 10 29.42 27.52 6.59
N TYR A 11 28.32 27.93 7.19
CA TYR A 11 27.08 27.18 7.19
C TYR A 11 26.15 27.75 6.12
N VAL A 12 25.99 27.03 5.02
CA VAL A 12 25.07 27.40 3.93
C VAL A 12 23.76 26.65 4.12
N PRO A 13 22.62 27.33 4.34
CA PRO A 13 21.33 26.66 4.43
C PRO A 13 20.92 26.13 3.05
N VAL A 14 20.69 24.82 2.95
CA VAL A 14 20.20 24.16 1.74
C VAL A 14 18.70 23.88 1.87
N ARG A 15 17.93 24.20 0.83
CA ARG A 15 16.53 23.76 0.72
C ARG A 15 16.48 22.51 -0.16
N LEU A 16 16.05 21.40 0.43
CA LEU A 16 15.82 20.15 -0.29
C LEU A 16 14.39 20.14 -0.83
N THR A 17 14.21 19.62 -2.03
CA THR A 17 12.90 19.30 -2.60
C THR A 17 13.04 17.94 -3.26
N ILE A 18 12.29 16.96 -2.77
CA ILE A 18 12.34 15.58 -3.27
C ILE A 18 10.93 15.29 -3.77
N THR A 19 10.79 15.07 -5.07
CA THR A 19 9.52 14.69 -5.66
C THR A 19 9.55 13.22 -6.05
N ILE A 20 8.49 12.49 -5.71
CA ILE A 20 8.34 11.08 -6.06
C ILE A 20 7.01 10.86 -6.80
N PRO A 21 6.97 9.90 -7.72
CA PRO A 21 5.72 9.52 -8.36
C PRO A 21 4.83 8.76 -7.37
N LEU A 22 3.62 9.27 -7.15
CA LEU A 22 2.58 8.62 -6.35
C LEU A 22 1.26 8.54 -7.12
N ILE A 23 0.45 7.56 -6.76
CA ILE A 23 -0.89 7.37 -7.32
C ILE A 23 -1.86 8.39 -6.69
N THR A 24 -2.52 9.16 -7.56
CA THR A 24 -3.55 10.14 -7.22
C THR A 24 -4.86 9.80 -7.90
N ALA A 25 -5.96 10.33 -7.36
CA ALA A 25 -7.29 10.13 -7.93
C ALA A 25 -7.47 10.97 -9.21
N ALA A 26 -7.76 10.31 -10.33
CA ALA A 26 -8.11 10.95 -11.60
C ALA A 26 -9.59 11.39 -11.65
N THR A 27 -10.44 10.70 -10.90
CA THR A 27 -11.89 10.96 -10.76
C THR A 27 -12.24 11.14 -9.28
N PRO A 28 -13.38 11.77 -8.93
CA PRO A 28 -13.83 11.79 -7.55
C PRO A 28 -14.20 10.36 -7.10
N LEU A 29 -13.59 9.89 -6.02
CA LEU A 29 -13.78 8.54 -5.50
C LEU A 29 -14.65 8.56 -4.25
N SER A 30 -15.72 7.76 -4.25
CA SER A 30 -16.68 7.70 -3.13
C SER A 30 -16.40 6.52 -2.19
N ARG A 31 -16.72 6.68 -0.91
CA ARG A 31 -16.67 5.58 0.06
C ARG A 31 -17.44 4.35 -0.46
N GLY A 32 -16.79 3.20 -0.44
CA GLY A 32 -17.32 1.91 -0.86
C GLY A 32 -17.11 1.60 -2.34
N GLN A 33 -16.67 2.56 -3.15
CA GLN A 33 -16.33 2.35 -4.56
C GLN A 33 -15.10 1.46 -4.69
N MET A 34 -15.09 0.59 -5.71
CA MET A 34 -13.89 -0.14 -6.13
C MET A 34 -13.12 0.69 -7.15
N ILE A 35 -11.80 0.76 -6.99
CA ILE A 35 -10.92 1.55 -7.84
C ILE A 35 -10.69 0.82 -9.16
N SER A 36 -10.94 1.50 -10.26
CA SER A 36 -10.61 1.02 -11.60
C SER A 36 -9.38 1.74 -12.16
N ALA A 37 -8.81 1.24 -13.26
CA ALA A 37 -7.61 1.82 -13.87
C ALA A 37 -7.81 3.27 -14.37
N GLN A 38 -9.05 3.65 -14.71
CA GLN A 38 -9.40 5.01 -15.15
C GLN A 38 -9.56 6.00 -13.98
N ASP A 39 -9.71 5.51 -12.75
CA ASP A 39 -9.90 6.36 -11.57
C ASP A 39 -8.60 6.86 -10.96
N VAL A 40 -7.47 6.35 -11.46
CA VAL A 40 -6.13 6.62 -10.90
C VAL A 40 -5.20 7.16 -11.96
N THR A 41 -4.28 8.02 -11.52
CA THR A 41 -3.18 8.51 -12.34
C THR A 41 -1.93 8.66 -11.48
N LEU A 42 -0.79 8.91 -12.10
CA LEU A 42 0.48 9.06 -11.42
C LEU A 42 0.89 10.53 -11.45
N SER A 43 1.16 11.10 -10.27
CA SER A 43 1.51 12.51 -10.09
C SER A 43 2.78 12.66 -9.26
N MET A 44 3.58 13.68 -9.56
CA MET A 44 4.78 14.00 -8.80
C MET A 44 4.41 14.74 -7.52
N VAL A 45 4.74 14.16 -6.36
CA VAL A 45 4.41 14.68 -5.03
C VAL A 45 5.69 15.00 -4.27
N ASP A 46 5.74 16.16 -3.62
CA ASP A 46 6.83 16.55 -2.73
C ASP A 46 6.81 15.68 -1.46
N LEU A 47 7.76 14.75 -1.38
CA LEU A 47 7.92 13.80 -0.29
C LEU A 47 8.16 14.49 1.06
N LEU A 48 8.80 15.66 1.07
CA LEU A 48 9.07 16.38 2.31
C LEU A 48 7.81 17.02 2.90
N ARG A 49 6.79 17.25 2.05
CA ARG A 49 5.46 17.73 2.47
C ARG A 49 4.49 16.59 2.72
N PHE A 50 4.59 15.50 1.97
CA PHE A 50 3.74 14.32 2.11
C PHE A 50 4.34 13.32 3.10
N ARG A 51 3.85 13.38 4.35
CA ARG A 51 4.34 12.54 5.47
C ARG A 51 3.67 11.18 5.60
N ARG A 52 2.76 10.83 4.69
CA ARG A 52 1.95 9.61 4.75
C ARG A 52 2.48 8.58 3.75
N GLN A 53 1.89 7.39 3.76
CA GLN A 53 2.25 6.33 2.81
C GLN A 53 1.19 6.28 1.70
N GLY A 54 1.63 6.58 0.49
CA GLY A 54 0.86 6.38 -0.73
C GLY A 54 1.35 5.17 -1.51
N PHE A 55 0.77 4.97 -2.68
CA PHE A 55 1.19 3.92 -3.61
C PHE A 55 2.01 4.53 -4.74
N SER A 56 3.01 3.79 -5.24
CA SER A 56 3.83 4.18 -6.38
C SER A 56 3.41 3.48 -7.68
N THR A 57 2.68 2.37 -7.58
CA THR A 57 2.26 1.53 -8.70
C THR A 57 0.73 1.39 -8.75
N PRO A 58 0.08 1.58 -9.91
CA PRO A 58 -1.37 1.47 -10.03
C PRO A 58 -1.91 0.08 -9.68
N GLU A 59 -1.15 -0.97 -9.97
CA GLU A 59 -1.55 -2.38 -9.77
C GLU A 59 -1.78 -2.70 -8.28
N ASN A 60 -1.14 -1.95 -7.38
CA ASN A 60 -1.31 -2.11 -5.94
C ASN A 60 -2.59 -1.42 -5.41
N VAL A 61 -3.33 -0.72 -6.27
CA VAL A 61 -4.51 0.08 -5.88
C VAL A 61 -5.75 -0.33 -6.66
N ILE A 62 -5.58 -0.80 -7.91
CA ILE A 62 -6.69 -1.26 -8.76
C ILE A 62 -7.38 -2.46 -8.09
N GLY A 63 -8.71 -2.40 -8.03
CA GLY A 63 -9.56 -3.38 -7.35
C GLY A 63 -9.70 -3.17 -5.84
N ALA A 64 -8.95 -2.24 -5.25
CA ALA A 64 -9.11 -1.89 -3.84
C ALA A 64 -10.44 -1.14 -3.61
N LYS A 65 -11.01 -1.33 -2.42
CA LYS A 65 -12.22 -0.65 -1.98
C LYS A 65 -11.89 0.60 -1.18
N ILE A 66 -12.53 1.71 -1.53
CA ILE A 66 -12.34 3.01 -0.90
C ILE A 66 -13.04 3.08 0.47
N LYS A 67 -12.33 3.54 1.50
CA LYS A 67 -12.82 3.66 2.89
C LYS A 67 -13.32 5.06 3.24
N LYS A 68 -12.99 6.09 2.45
CA LYS A 68 -13.41 7.48 2.63
C LYS A 68 -13.56 8.20 1.28
N ASN A 69 -14.26 9.32 1.20
CA ASN A 69 -14.30 10.09 -0.04
C ASN A 69 -12.93 10.73 -0.34
N ILE A 70 -12.44 10.61 -1.57
CA ILE A 70 -11.17 11.17 -2.05
C ILE A 70 -11.48 12.11 -3.23
N ARG A 71 -10.88 13.30 -3.23
CA ARG A 71 -11.08 14.29 -4.30
C ARG A 71 -10.11 14.04 -5.44
N VAL A 72 -10.47 14.53 -6.63
CA VAL A 72 -9.57 14.53 -7.79
C VAL A 72 -8.25 15.23 -7.42
N GLY A 73 -7.13 14.61 -7.78
CA GLY A 73 -5.78 15.11 -7.52
C GLY A 73 -5.20 14.75 -6.15
N ASP A 74 -6.02 14.26 -5.20
CA ASP A 74 -5.51 13.80 -3.90
C ASP A 74 -4.75 12.48 -4.07
N VAL A 75 -3.69 12.30 -3.27
CA VAL A 75 -2.94 11.04 -3.19
C VAL A 75 -3.81 9.96 -2.55
N ILE A 76 -3.82 8.77 -3.16
CA ILE A 76 -4.45 7.60 -2.56
C ILE A 76 -3.50 7.04 -1.52
N GLU A 77 -3.88 7.15 -0.25
CA GLU A 77 -3.08 6.67 0.88
C GLU A 77 -3.44 5.23 1.23
N GLN A 78 -2.50 4.48 1.82
CA GLN A 78 -2.75 3.08 2.22
C GLN A 78 -3.95 2.94 3.17
N ASN A 79 -4.15 3.90 4.08
CA ASN A 79 -5.26 3.88 5.04
C ASN A 79 -6.62 4.21 4.42
N ASP A 80 -6.64 4.73 3.20
CA ASP A 80 -7.85 5.15 2.49
C ASP A 80 -8.51 4.00 1.73
N VAL A 81 -7.81 2.88 1.60
CA VAL A 81 -8.26 1.72 0.83
C VAL A 81 -8.13 0.43 1.63
N CYS A 82 -8.86 -0.60 1.22
CA CYS A 82 -8.59 -1.98 1.59
C CYS A 82 -8.67 -2.84 0.33
N ILE A 83 -7.65 -3.67 0.09
CA ILE A 83 -7.64 -4.66 -1.01
C ILE A 83 -8.26 -5.96 -0.54
N VAL A 84 -7.99 -6.26 0.73
CA VAL A 84 -8.72 -7.24 1.51
C VAL A 84 -9.32 -6.47 2.68
N CYS A 85 -10.64 -6.43 2.77
CA CYS A 85 -11.31 -5.74 3.86
C CYS A 85 -11.65 -6.73 4.99
N ARG A 86 -11.72 -6.23 6.23
CA ARG A 86 -12.14 -7.04 7.37
C ARG A 86 -13.51 -7.67 7.13
N ASN A 87 -13.63 -8.94 7.55
CA ASN A 87 -14.79 -9.81 7.38
C ASN A 87 -15.09 -10.20 5.92
N GLU A 88 -14.19 -9.94 4.99
CA GLU A 88 -14.30 -10.40 3.61
C GLU A 88 -13.78 -11.84 3.46
N SER A 89 -14.40 -12.61 2.56
CA SER A 89 -13.91 -13.94 2.22
C SER A 89 -12.70 -13.83 1.31
N VAL A 90 -11.61 -14.48 1.69
CA VAL A 90 -10.35 -14.50 0.96
C VAL A 90 -9.94 -15.92 0.63
N VAL A 91 -9.16 -16.04 -0.44
CA VAL A 91 -8.49 -17.28 -0.82
C VAL A 91 -7.10 -17.29 -0.22
N ILE A 92 -6.86 -18.25 0.68
CA ILE A 92 -5.56 -18.51 1.27
C ILE A 92 -4.81 -19.49 0.36
N ARG A 93 -3.72 -19.02 -0.24
CA ARG A 93 -2.74 -19.87 -0.92
C ARG A 93 -1.56 -20.14 0.00
N ALA A 94 -1.20 -21.40 0.13
CA ALA A 94 -0.03 -21.82 0.89
C ALA A 94 0.75 -22.82 0.05
N GLY A 95 2.07 -22.70 -0.03
CA GLY A 95 2.84 -23.59 -0.89
C GLY A 95 4.34 -23.55 -0.67
N LYS A 96 4.99 -24.68 -0.93
CA LYS A 96 6.45 -24.86 -0.92
C LYS A 96 6.82 -25.92 -1.94
N SER A 97 7.82 -25.64 -2.78
CA SER A 97 8.48 -26.55 -3.73
C SER A 97 7.64 -27.72 -4.26
N GLY A 98 6.65 -27.42 -5.12
CA GLY A 98 5.84 -28.43 -5.83
C GLY A 98 4.47 -28.74 -5.23
N MET A 99 4.14 -28.20 -4.05
CA MET A 99 2.82 -28.33 -3.43
C MET A 99 2.15 -26.96 -3.29
N SER A 100 0.92 -26.84 -3.79
CA SER A 100 0.06 -25.66 -3.58
C SER A 100 -1.26 -26.08 -2.93
N ILE A 101 -1.59 -25.44 -1.82
CA ILE A 101 -2.81 -25.64 -1.06
C ILE A 101 -3.62 -24.35 -1.17
N THR A 102 -4.88 -24.48 -1.59
CA THR A 102 -5.82 -23.37 -1.68
C THR A 102 -6.99 -23.65 -0.74
N THR A 103 -7.29 -22.72 0.15
CA THR A 103 -8.44 -22.82 1.04
C THR A 103 -9.12 -21.47 1.20
N LYS A 104 -10.39 -21.48 1.62
CA LYS A 104 -11.11 -20.25 1.97
C LYS A 104 -10.80 -19.83 3.40
N GLY A 105 -10.80 -18.53 3.62
CA GLY A 105 -10.77 -17.93 4.93
C GLY A 105 -11.53 -16.61 4.97
N THR A 106 -11.62 -16.07 6.17
CA THR A 106 -12.22 -14.77 6.43
C THR A 106 -11.15 -13.82 6.97
N ALA A 107 -10.97 -12.68 6.32
CA ALA A 107 -10.02 -11.66 6.77
C ALA A 107 -10.48 -11.05 8.11
N MET A 108 -9.56 -10.94 9.06
CA MET A 108 -9.82 -10.38 10.40
C MET A 108 -9.37 -8.93 10.53
N SER A 109 -8.53 -8.46 9.61
CA SER A 109 -8.05 -7.09 9.51
C SER A 109 -8.12 -6.63 8.06
N ASP A 110 -8.17 -5.31 7.87
CA ASP A 110 -7.96 -4.72 6.56
C ASP A 110 -6.49 -4.92 6.16
N GLY A 111 -6.22 -4.99 4.85
CA GLY A 111 -4.86 -4.96 4.35
C GLY A 111 -4.75 -4.52 2.90
N VAL A 112 -3.55 -4.07 2.56
CA VAL A 112 -3.10 -3.75 1.21
C VAL A 112 -2.07 -4.77 0.72
N VAL A 113 -1.74 -4.78 -0.57
CA VAL A 113 -0.79 -5.73 -1.16
C VAL A 113 0.55 -5.64 -0.43
N GLY A 114 1.10 -6.79 -0.05
CA GLY A 114 2.35 -6.91 0.69
C GLY A 114 2.22 -6.78 2.22
N GLU A 115 1.06 -6.36 2.74
CA GLU A 115 0.82 -6.27 4.18
C GLU A 115 0.50 -7.64 4.79
N GLN A 116 0.93 -7.86 6.03
CA GLN A 116 0.61 -9.06 6.79
C GLN A 116 -0.68 -8.86 7.58
N ILE A 117 -1.69 -9.67 7.29
CA ILE A 117 -3.01 -9.63 7.93
C ILE A 117 -3.35 -10.94 8.63
N LYS A 118 -4.24 -10.84 9.62
CA LYS A 118 -4.80 -12.03 10.28
C LYS A 118 -5.97 -12.55 9.47
N VAL A 119 -5.95 -13.85 9.20
CA VAL A 119 -7.03 -14.52 8.45
C VAL A 119 -7.48 -15.74 9.24
N LYS A 120 -8.80 -15.90 9.40
CA LYS A 120 -9.39 -17.08 10.00
C LYS A 120 -9.64 -18.11 8.89
N ASN A 121 -9.10 -19.31 9.03
CA ASN A 121 -9.38 -20.41 8.11
C ASN A 121 -10.80 -20.94 8.37
N ASP A 122 -11.65 -20.97 7.35
CA ASP A 122 -13.06 -21.34 7.51
C ASP A 122 -13.24 -22.84 7.80
N LYS A 123 -12.28 -23.69 7.40
CA LYS A 123 -12.33 -25.14 7.66
C LYS A 123 -11.88 -25.51 9.08
N SER A 124 -10.80 -24.89 9.56
CA SER A 124 -10.18 -25.26 10.85
C SER A 124 -10.49 -24.29 12.00
N ASN A 125 -11.13 -23.16 11.71
CA ASN A 125 -11.35 -22.04 12.63
C ASN A 125 -10.07 -21.43 13.24
N ARG A 126 -8.88 -21.82 12.76
CA ARG A 126 -7.60 -21.28 13.24
C ARG A 126 -7.33 -19.91 12.61
N ILE A 127 -6.77 -19.00 13.39
CA ILE A 127 -6.27 -17.71 12.92
C ILE A 127 -4.81 -17.91 12.50
N ILE A 128 -4.48 -17.46 11.29
CA ILE A 128 -3.13 -17.50 10.73
C ILE A 128 -2.73 -16.12 10.27
N ASP A 129 -1.43 -15.82 10.28
CA ASP A 129 -0.89 -14.62 9.66
C ASP A 129 -0.57 -14.91 8.19
N ALA A 130 -1.10 -14.11 7.28
CA ALA A 130 -0.94 -14.25 5.84
C ALA A 130 -0.58 -12.90 5.22
N GLN A 131 0.18 -12.91 4.12
CA GLN A 131 0.51 -11.71 3.38
C GLN A 131 -0.49 -11.50 2.24
N VAL A 132 -1.04 -10.30 2.08
CA VAL A 132 -1.95 -9.98 0.98
C VAL A 132 -1.17 -10.04 -0.34
N SER A 133 -1.56 -10.94 -1.23
CA SER A 133 -0.95 -11.08 -2.57
C SER A 133 -1.73 -10.32 -3.64
N GLY A 134 -3.03 -10.08 -3.42
CA GLY A 134 -3.88 -9.35 -4.35
C GLY A 134 -5.32 -9.26 -3.85
N VAL A 135 -6.22 -8.83 -4.74
CA VAL A 135 -7.65 -8.66 -4.43
C VAL A 135 -8.25 -10.00 -4.02
N GLY A 136 -8.72 -10.09 -2.78
CA GLY A 136 -9.32 -11.31 -2.23
C GLY A 136 -8.35 -12.50 -2.08
N GLU A 137 -7.04 -12.28 -2.20
CA GLU A 137 -6.04 -13.34 -2.15
C GLU A 137 -4.93 -13.04 -1.13
N VAL A 138 -4.59 -14.07 -0.34
CA VAL A 138 -3.51 -14.01 0.65
C VAL A 138 -2.60 -15.23 0.51
N THR A 139 -1.31 -15.04 0.75
CA THR A 139 -0.29 -16.08 0.69
C THR A 139 0.31 -16.33 2.07
N VAL A 140 0.55 -17.60 2.39
CA VAL A 140 1.26 -18.02 3.60
C VAL A 140 2.54 -18.77 3.18
N ALA A 141 3.69 -18.29 3.66
CA ALA A 141 4.97 -18.99 3.52
C ALA A 141 5.23 -19.88 4.74
N PHE A 142 5.72 -21.10 4.51
CA PHE A 142 6.10 -22.08 5.54
C PHE A 142 7.62 -22.19 5.72
#